data_AF-X1HC36-F1
#
_entry.id   AF-X1HC36-F1
#
_cell.length_a   1.000
_cell.length_b   1.000
_cell.length_c   1.000
_cell.angle_alpha   90.00
_cell.angle_beta   90.00
_cell.angle_gamma   90.00
#
_symmetry.space_group_name_H-M   'P 1'
#
loop_
_entity.id
_entity.type
_entity.pdbx_description
1 polymer ?
#
loop_
_entity_poly.entity_id
_entity_poly.type
_entity_poly.pdbx_seq_one_letter_code
_entity_poly.pdbx_strand_id
1 'polypeptide(L)'
;KVQEIWRGDVTEGQYNKVRIHVADVHGVLKETGKTVEVKLPSQKLQMTKPFQVTADTVTSFTYDLTVVATGSPQSGIKYILKPQIDQSGADY
;
A
#
# COMPACT_ATOMS: atom_id res chain seq x y z
N LYS A 1 9.65 -0.44 9.56
CA LYS A 1 9.90 -1.80 9.00
C LYS A 1 9.01 -1.96 7.78
N VAL A 2 9.57 -2.27 6.62
CA VAL A 2 8.80 -2.51 5.38
C VAL A 2 8.31 -3.96 5.38
N GLN A 3 7.10 -4.20 4.86
CA GLN A 3 6.54 -5.52 4.65
C GLN A 3 6.33 -5.74 3.15
N GLU A 4 6.92 -6.80 2.60
CA GLU A 4 6.65 -7.23 1.23
C GLU A 4 5.24 -7.82 1.18
N ILE A 5 4.43 -7.34 0.23
CA ILE A 5 3.04 -7.80 0.03
C ILE A 5 2.85 -8.53 -1.30
N TRP A 6 3.81 -8.40 -2.22
CA TRP A 6 3.78 -9.02 -3.54
C TRP A 6 5.19 -9.04 -4.15
N ARG A 7 5.49 -10.09 -4.93
CA ARG A 7 6.66 -10.23 -5.78
C ARG A 7 6.28 -11.05 -7.01
N GLY A 8 6.87 -10.73 -8.16
CA GLY A 8 6.68 -11.49 -9.40
C GLY A 8 7.53 -10.95 -10.53
N ASP A 9 7.59 -11.73 -11.62
CA ASP A 9 8.39 -11.42 -12.80
C ASP A 9 7.53 -10.77 -13.89
N VAL A 10 8.11 -9.81 -14.60
CA VAL A 10 7.51 -9.12 -15.75
C VAL A 10 8.56 -9.00 -16.85
N THR A 11 8.11 -8.68 -18.06
CA THR A 11 9.03 -8.44 -19.18
C THR A 11 9.92 -7.23 -18.90
N GLU A 12 11.17 -7.29 -19.36
CA GLU A 12 12.06 -6.12 -19.35
C GLU A 12 11.45 -4.97 -20.15
N GLY A 13 11.70 -3.74 -19.70
CA GLY A 13 11.24 -2.55 -20.42
C GLY A 13 10.99 -1.33 -19.55
N GLN A 14 10.48 -0.30 -20.20
CA GLN A 14 10.08 0.97 -19.58
C GLN A 14 8.60 0.93 -19.22
N TYR A 15 8.30 1.26 -17.98
CA TYR A 15 6.95 1.30 -17.45
C TYR A 15 6.67 2.68 -16.87
N ASN A 16 5.40 3.10 -16.89
CA ASN A 16 4.98 4.40 -16.36
C ASN A 16 4.10 4.30 -15.11
N LYS A 17 3.73 3.08 -14.71
CA LYS A 17 2.75 2.86 -13.65
C LYS A 17 2.84 1.46 -13.06
N VAL A 18 2.77 1.39 -11.74
CA VAL A 18 2.42 0.17 -10.99
C VAL A 18 1.05 0.39 -10.37
N ARG A 19 0.20 -0.65 -10.39
CA ARG A 19 -1.08 -0.67 -9.69
C ARG A 19 -1.29 -2.02 -9.03
N ILE A 20 -1.52 -2.00 -7.73
CA ILE A 20 -1.94 -3.16 -6.94
C ILE A 20 -3.43 -3.00 -6.63
N HIS A 21 -4.22 -4.00 -7.02
CA HIS A 21 -5.62 -4.09 -6.62
C HIS A 21 -5.71 -4.74 -5.25
N VAL A 22 -6.41 -4.08 -4.32
CA VAL A 22 -6.55 -4.54 -2.94
C VAL A 22 -7.95 -5.09 -2.76
N ALA A 23 -8.04 -6.40 -2.53
CA ALA A 23 -9.32 -7.08 -2.35
C ALA A 23 -9.91 -6.84 -0.96
N ASP A 24 -9.08 -6.89 0.08
CA ASP A 24 -9.50 -6.69 1.46
C ASP A 24 -8.40 -6.08 2.32
N VAL A 25 -8.79 -5.48 3.45
CA VAL A 25 -7.90 -4.86 4.43
C VAL A 25 -8.31 -5.30 5.84
N HIS A 26 -7.38 -5.95 6.54
CA HIS A 26 -7.59 -6.35 7.93
C HIS A 26 -6.74 -5.50 8.88
N GLY A 27 -7.36 -4.93 9.91
CA GLY A 27 -6.67 -4.19 10.97
C GLY A 27 -6.77 -4.91 12.31
N VAL A 28 -5.65 -5.04 13.01
CA VAL A 28 -5.58 -5.59 14.37
C VAL A 28 -4.83 -4.60 15.25
N LEU A 29 -5.45 -4.21 16.37
CA LEU A 29 -4.81 -3.34 17.35
C LEU A 29 -3.73 -4.11 18.10
N LYS A 30 -2.48 -3.64 18.03
CA LYS A 30 -1.32 -4.35 18.60
C LYS A 30 -1.45 -4.62 20.11
N GLU A 31 -1.94 -3.64 20.86
CA GLU A 31 -2.02 -3.72 22.33
C GLU A 31 -3.13 -4.66 22.82
N THR A 32 -4.21 -4.83 22.05
CA THR A 32 -5.41 -5.58 22.51
C THR A 32 -5.71 -6.83 21.67
N GLY A 33 -5.08 -6.99 20.51
CA GLY A 33 -5.38 -8.04 19.55
C GLY A 33 -6.76 -7.90 18.87
N LYS A 34 -7.50 -6.82 19.13
CA LYS A 34 -8.86 -6.64 18.60
C LYS A 34 -8.84 -6.28 17.12
N THR A 35 -9.67 -6.97 16.33
CA THR A 35 -9.95 -6.61 14.94
C THR A 35 -10.77 -5.33 14.86
N VAL A 36 -10.37 -4.42 13.97
CA VAL A 36 -11.06 -3.15 13.70
C VAL A 36 -11.37 -3.00 12.22
N GLU A 37 -12.44 -2.27 11.91
CA GLU A 37 -12.78 -1.94 10.53
C GLU A 37 -11.76 -0.93 9.99
N VAL A 38 -11.06 -1.33 8.94
CA VAL A 38 -10.13 -0.49 8.20
C VAL A 38 -10.59 -0.46 6.75
N LYS A 39 -10.64 0.74 6.16
CA LYS A 39 -10.97 0.90 4.74
C LYS A 39 -9.81 1.51 3.97
N LEU A 40 -9.59 0.98 2.77
CA LEU A 40 -8.88 1.67 1.70
C LEU A 40 -9.91 2.05 0.62
N PRO A 41 -10.50 3.26 0.66
CA PRO A 41 -11.59 3.62 -0.25
C PRO A 41 -11.24 3.49 -1.73
N SER A 42 -9.98 3.72 -2.09
CA SER A 42 -9.50 3.60 -3.47
C SER A 42 -9.46 2.16 -3.98
N GLN A 43 -9.46 1.15 -3.08
CA GLN A 43 -9.26 -0.27 -3.37
C GLN A 43 -8.00 -0.57 -4.20
N LYS A 44 -7.04 0.37 -4.19
CA LYS A 44 -5.81 0.26 -4.97
C LYS A 44 -4.67 1.05 -4.36
N LEU A 45 -3.47 0.51 -4.54
CA LEU A 45 -2.20 1.22 -4.39
C LEU A 45 -1.67 1.49 -5.79
N GLN A 46 -1.18 2.70 -6.05
CA GLN A 46 -0.67 3.05 -7.37
C GLN A 46 0.51 4.01 -7.26
N MET A 47 1.47 3.84 -8.17
CA MET A 47 2.57 4.76 -8.38
C MET A 47 2.62 5.08 -9.87
N THR A 48 2.72 6.37 -10.22
CA THR A 48 2.69 6.86 -11.61
C THR A 48 4.01 7.50 -12.03
N LYS A 49 5.12 7.12 -11.38
CA LYS A 49 6.47 7.54 -11.72
C LYS A 49 7.05 6.54 -12.73
N PRO A 50 7.70 6.98 -13.82
CA PRO A 50 8.40 6.08 -14.74
C PRO A 50 9.48 5.26 -14.04
N PHE A 51 9.65 4.01 -14.46
CA PHE A 51 10.69 3.10 -13.98
C PHE A 51 11.07 2.10 -15.06
N GLN A 52 12.27 1.53 -14.94
CA GLN A 52 12.77 0.50 -15.83
C GLN A 52 12.87 -0.83 -15.07
N VAL A 53 12.46 -1.91 -15.72
CA VAL A 53 12.76 -3.28 -15.31
C VAL A 53 13.83 -3.82 -16.25
N THR A 54 14.92 -4.36 -15.70
CA THR A 54 16.03 -4.97 -16.45
C THR A 54 16.20 -6.43 -16.07
N ALA A 55 16.88 -7.20 -16.93
CA ALA A 55 17.39 -8.51 -16.53
C ALA A 55 18.17 -8.40 -15.22
N ASP A 56 18.05 -9.46 -14.40
CA ASP A 56 18.86 -9.73 -13.22
C ASP A 56 18.81 -8.69 -12.08
N THR A 57 17.90 -7.71 -12.12
CA THR A 57 17.68 -6.74 -11.03
C THR A 57 16.25 -6.81 -10.50
N VAL A 58 16.09 -6.54 -9.20
CA VAL A 58 14.77 -6.47 -8.55
C VAL A 58 14.40 -5.01 -8.36
N THR A 59 13.51 -4.49 -9.22
CA THR A 59 12.90 -3.19 -9.01
C THR A 59 11.93 -3.26 -7.83
N SER A 60 12.26 -2.56 -6.74
CA SER A 60 11.46 -2.57 -5.51
C SER A 60 10.55 -1.35 -5.45
N PHE A 61 9.29 -1.52 -5.04
CA PHE A 61 8.34 -0.42 -4.89
C PHE A 61 7.89 -0.31 -3.44
N THR A 62 8.15 0.85 -2.82
CA THR A 62 7.71 1.12 -1.45
C THR A 62 6.53 2.09 -1.47
N TYR A 63 5.46 1.72 -0.77
CA TYR A 63 4.26 2.53 -0.59
C TYR A 63 4.18 3.03 0.85
N ASP A 64 4.16 4.35 1.01
CA ASP A 64 3.88 4.95 2.30
C ASP A 64 2.37 5.08 2.52
N LEU A 65 1.91 4.63 3.69
CA LEU A 65 0.50 4.63 4.06
C LEU A 65 0.33 5.36 5.39
N THR A 66 -0.68 6.23 5.46
CA THR A 66 -1.12 6.84 6.71
C THR A 66 -2.44 6.23 7.14
N VAL A 67 -2.55 5.88 8.42
CA VAL A 67 -3.80 5.45 9.04
C VAL A 67 -4.47 6.67 9.68
N VAL A 68 -5.72 6.95 9.31
CA VAL A 68 -6.51 8.04 9.87
C VAL A 68 -7.70 7.47 10.63
N ALA A 69 -7.81 7.76 11.92
CA ALA A 69 -8.98 7.43 12.72
C ALA A 69 -10.15 8.35 12.35
N THR A 70 -11.36 7.80 12.32
CA THR A 70 -12.62 8.52 12.08
C THR A 70 -13.73 7.95 12.94
N GLY A 71 -14.83 8.70 13.09
CA GLY A 71 -15.91 8.39 14.02
C GLY A 71 -15.65 8.91 15.44
N SER A 72 -16.48 8.49 16.39
CA SER A 72 -16.37 8.87 17.79
C SER A 72 -16.42 7.63 18.71
N PRO A 73 -16.01 7.75 19.98
CA PRO A 73 -16.15 6.66 20.94
C PRO A 73 -17.59 6.12 21.04
N GLN A 74 -18.59 6.99 20.91
CA GLN A 74 -20.01 6.64 20.98
C GLN A 74 -20.53 5.94 19.70
N SER A 75 -19.97 6.27 18.53
CA SER A 75 -20.41 5.74 17.22
C SER A 75 -19.50 4.63 16.68
N GLY A 76 -18.40 4.34 17.38
CA GLY A 76 -17.36 3.41 16.97
C GLY A 76 -16.25 4.10 16.17
N ILE A 77 -15.00 3.91 16.61
CA ILE A 77 -13.83 4.36 15.85
C ILE A 77 -13.59 3.41 14.68
N LYS A 78 -13.40 3.99 13.49
CA LYS A 78 -13.00 3.30 12.26
C LYS A 78 -11.69 3.90 11.75
N TYR A 79 -11.03 3.20 10.84
CA TYR A 79 -9.77 3.64 10.28
C TYR A 79 -9.78 3.68 8.75
N ILE A 80 -9.14 4.70 8.19
CA ILE A 80 -8.95 4.85 6.74
C ILE A 80 -7.46 4.79 6.44
N LEU A 81 -7.06 3.90 5.53
CA LEU A 81 -5.73 3.91 4.92
C LEU A 81 -5.69 4.93 3.80
N LYS A 82 -4.70 5.81 3.86
CA LYS A 82 -4.42 6.84 2.86
C LYS A 82 -3.02 6.61 2.27
N PRO A 83 -2.92 6.22 0.99
CA PRO A 83 -1.63 6.15 0.31
C PRO A 83 -1.02 7.53 0.11
N GLN A 84 0.28 7.66 0.40
CA GLN A 84 1.07 8.88 0.23
C GLN A 84 1.88 8.76 -1.06
N ILE A 85 1.28 9.21 -2.17
CA ILE A 85 1.84 8.98 -3.52
C ILE A 85 3.20 9.66 -3.70
N ASP A 86 3.37 10.87 -3.15
CA ASP A 86 4.60 11.64 -3.34
C ASP A 86 5.81 11.05 -2.61
N GLN A 87 5.56 10.40 -1.47
CA GLN A 87 6.56 9.73 -0.64
C GLN A 87 6.84 8.29 -1.10
N SER A 88 5.92 7.71 -1.88
CA SER A 88 6.12 6.40 -2.51
C SER A 88 7.09 6.48 -3.69
N GLY A 89 7.89 5.43 -3.88
CA GLY A 89 8.96 5.41 -4.87
C GLY A 89 9.43 4.02 -5.28
N ALA A 90 10.09 3.96 -6.42
CA ALA A 90 10.89 2.81 -6.84
C ALA A 90 12.31 2.95 -6.28
N ASP A 91 12.90 1.82 -5.90
CA ASP A 91 14.30 1.66 -5.54
C ASP A 91 14.92 0.55 -6.41
N TYR A 92 16.21 0.67 -6.71
CA TYR A 92 16.94 -0.17 -7.67
C TYR A 92 18.06 -0.96 -6.99
#